data_AF-C9LQU2-F1
#
_entry.id   AF-C9LQU2-F1
#
_cell.length_a   1.000
_cell.length_b   1.000
_cell.length_c   1.000
_cell.angle_alpha   90.00
_cell.angle_beta   90.00
_cell.angle_gamma   90.00
#
_symmetry.space_group_name_H-M   'P 1'
#
loop_
_entity.id
_entity.type
_entity.pdbx_description
1 polymer ?
#
loop_
_entity_poly.entity_id
_entity_poly.type
_entity_poly.pdbx_seq_one_letter_code
_entity_poly.pdbx_strand_id
1 'polypeptide(L)'
;MNEQTALNKFNSSIKTLGYVFVTIALLCNFVPAVYASITTGVFPAIGDLLTLWVAAASAFGVGYFVQPISFFPMANMAGSFMCWIVGNVGEIRIPAATMAQNVTNAEQGTPKAQVISTVGIGGSIIVSVCMITLFTLIGASIMPLMPKVVLKAFGFVLPCVLGAVYASLASKNIILGAIIMISSIAGKMLFPIIGIPGGLIMLLNIILAVIIARIYFITTQKTGA
;
A
#
# COMPACT_ATOMS: atom_id res chain seq x y z
N MET A 1 -19.13 -29.19 -21.77
CA MET A 1 -18.50 -27.85 -21.95
C MET A 1 -17.06 -27.99 -21.53
N ASN A 2 -16.08 -27.67 -22.40
CA ASN A 2 -14.66 -27.89 -22.10
C ASN A 2 -14.20 -26.96 -20.95
N GLU A 3 -13.34 -27.41 -20.03
CA GLU A 3 -12.89 -26.60 -18.87
C GLU A 3 -12.31 -25.24 -19.30
N GLN A 4 -11.54 -25.25 -20.39
CA GLN A 4 -10.96 -24.05 -20.98
C GLN A 4 -12.03 -23.05 -21.48
N THR A 5 -13.13 -23.55 -22.05
CA THR A 5 -14.24 -22.72 -22.53
C THR A 5 -15.02 -22.11 -21.37
N ALA A 6 -15.20 -22.87 -20.28
CA ALA A 6 -15.84 -22.37 -19.07
C ALA A 6 -15.02 -21.26 -18.41
N LEU A 7 -13.70 -21.45 -18.29
CA LEU A 7 -12.76 -20.46 -17.77
C LEU A 7 -12.71 -19.19 -18.63
N ASN A 8 -12.70 -19.32 -19.96
CA ASN A 8 -12.67 -18.16 -20.84
C ASN A 8 -13.95 -17.32 -20.72
N LYS A 9 -15.12 -17.97 -20.60
CA LYS A 9 -16.39 -17.28 -20.37
C LYS A 9 -16.40 -16.59 -19.00
N PHE A 10 -15.91 -17.27 -17.96
CA PHE A 10 -15.76 -16.69 -16.62
C PHE A 10 -14.85 -15.46 -16.63
N ASN A 11 -13.65 -15.56 -17.21
CA ASN A 11 -12.69 -14.46 -17.29
C ASN A 11 -13.23 -13.26 -18.07
N SER A 12 -13.98 -13.50 -19.17
CA SER A 12 -14.62 -12.43 -19.92
C SER A 12 -15.66 -11.65 -19.08
N SER A 13 -16.52 -12.37 -18.36
CA SER A 13 -17.50 -11.74 -17.46
C SER A 13 -16.82 -10.99 -16.30
N ILE A 14 -15.80 -11.59 -15.70
CA ILE A 14 -15.03 -10.97 -14.61
C ILE A 14 -14.29 -9.72 -15.08
N LYS A 15 -13.77 -9.71 -16.31
CA LYS A 15 -13.07 -8.55 -16.85
C LYS A 15 -13.99 -7.33 -16.91
N THR A 16 -15.20 -7.49 -17.45
CA THR A 16 -16.17 -6.39 -17.55
C THR A 16 -16.60 -5.91 -16.16
N LEU A 17 -16.99 -6.83 -15.27
CA LEU A 17 -17.40 -6.47 -13.91
C LEU A 17 -16.25 -5.85 -13.12
N GLY A 18 -15.06 -6.44 -13.19
CA GLY A 18 -13.86 -5.99 -12.52
C GLY A 18 -13.50 -4.55 -12.88
N TYR A 19 -13.50 -4.20 -14.17
CA TYR A 19 -13.26 -2.81 -14.57
C TYR A 19 -14.32 -1.84 -14.05
N VAL A 20 -15.60 -2.22 -14.11
CA VAL A 20 -16.69 -1.37 -13.61
C VAL A 20 -16.53 -1.13 -12.11
N PHE A 21 -16.38 -2.19 -11.31
CA PHE A 21 -16.26 -2.08 -9.86
C PHE A 21 -14.97 -1.39 -9.41
N VAL A 22 -13.83 -1.65 -10.06
CA VAL A 22 -12.58 -0.92 -9.77
C VAL A 22 -12.74 0.56 -10.09
N THR A 23 -13.36 0.91 -11.21
CA THR A 23 -13.57 2.31 -11.59
C THR A 23 -14.49 3.02 -10.60
N ILE A 24 -15.59 2.37 -10.20
CA ILE A 24 -16.49 2.90 -9.17
C ILE A 24 -15.74 3.05 -7.84
N ALA A 25 -14.99 2.04 -7.42
CA ALA A 25 -14.22 2.08 -6.18
C ALA A 25 -13.19 3.22 -6.18
N LEU A 26 -12.51 3.46 -7.32
CA LEU A 26 -11.58 4.56 -7.49
C LEU A 26 -12.26 5.92 -7.27
N LEU A 27 -13.45 6.12 -7.83
CA LEU A 27 -14.23 7.35 -7.62
C LEU A 27 -14.72 7.47 -6.17
N CYS A 28 -15.24 6.37 -5.61
CA CYS A 28 -15.72 6.31 -4.23
C CYS A 28 -14.61 6.59 -3.20
N ASN A 29 -13.35 6.30 -3.52
CA ASN A 29 -12.21 6.56 -2.63
C ASN A 29 -12.06 8.06 -2.29
N PHE A 30 -12.51 8.96 -3.18
CA PHE A 30 -12.48 10.40 -2.93
C PHE A 30 -13.69 10.92 -2.15
N VAL A 31 -14.76 10.12 -2.01
CA VAL A 31 -16.01 10.54 -1.35
C VAL A 31 -15.78 10.96 0.11
N PRO A 32 -15.04 10.22 0.96
CA PRO A 32 -14.78 10.65 2.33
C PRO A 32 -14.01 11.97 2.41
N ALA A 33 -13.04 12.18 1.52
CA ALA A 33 -12.24 13.41 1.48
C ALA A 33 -13.08 14.62 1.06
N VAL A 34 -13.93 14.46 0.03
CA VAL A 34 -14.87 15.49 -0.40
C VAL A 34 -15.89 15.81 0.69
N TYR A 35 -16.47 14.78 1.33
CA TYR A 35 -17.40 14.96 2.44
C TYR A 35 -16.76 15.71 3.63
N ALA A 36 -15.54 15.33 4.03
CA ALA A 36 -14.82 16.01 5.08
C ALA A 36 -14.53 17.48 4.72
N SER A 37 -14.19 17.77 3.46
CA SER A 37 -13.93 19.13 3.02
C SER A 37 -15.19 20.00 3.02
N ILE A 38 -16.33 19.47 2.55
CA ILE A 38 -17.61 20.20 2.55
C ILE A 38 -18.08 20.48 3.99
N THR A 39 -17.94 19.51 4.89
CA THR A 39 -18.42 19.63 6.28
C THR A 39 -17.54 20.54 7.14
N THR A 40 -16.23 20.56 6.91
CA THR A 40 -15.29 21.40 7.67
C THR A 40 -15.08 22.78 7.04
N GLY A 41 -15.45 22.96 5.76
CA GLY A 41 -15.16 24.16 4.98
C GLY A 41 -13.66 24.34 4.67
N VAL A 42 -12.82 23.37 5.04
CA VAL A 42 -11.37 23.41 4.84
C VAL A 42 -11.03 22.52 3.64
N PHE A 43 -10.45 23.12 2.60
CA PHE A 43 -9.83 22.38 1.51
C PHE A 43 -8.30 22.51 1.65
N PRO A 44 -7.56 21.39 1.71
CA PRO A 44 -6.10 21.45 1.78
C PRO A 44 -5.55 22.15 0.53
N ALA A 45 -4.52 22.99 0.70
CA ALA A 45 -3.92 23.69 -0.42
C ALA A 45 -3.41 22.68 -1.45
N ILE A 46 -3.61 22.97 -2.74
CA ILE A 46 -3.22 22.09 -3.86
C ILE A 46 -1.72 21.77 -3.80
N GLY A 47 -0.89 22.73 -3.35
CA GLY A 47 0.55 22.52 -3.15
C GLY A 47 0.88 21.44 -2.11
N ASP A 48 0.13 21.39 -1.01
CA ASP A 48 0.33 20.38 0.05
C ASP A 48 -0.13 19.00 -0.42
N LEU A 49 -1.24 18.94 -1.17
CA LEU A 49 -1.74 17.71 -1.79
C LEU A 49 -0.71 17.13 -2.77
N LEU A 50 -0.14 17.97 -3.64
CA LEU A 50 0.91 17.54 -4.58
C LEU A 50 2.16 17.08 -3.83
N THR A 51 2.56 17.78 -2.76
CA THR A 51 3.70 17.39 -1.93
C THR A 51 3.49 16.01 -1.31
N LEU A 52 2.32 15.77 -0.72
CA LEU A 52 1.95 14.46 -0.15
C LEU A 52 1.87 13.37 -1.22
N TRP A 53 1.32 13.69 -2.39
CA TRP A 53 1.24 12.75 -3.50
C TRP A 53 2.64 12.37 -4.00
N VAL A 54 3.55 13.32 -4.17
CA VAL A 54 4.94 13.05 -4.57
C VAL A 54 5.66 12.20 -3.52
N ALA A 55 5.44 12.46 -2.23
CA ALA A 55 5.97 11.62 -1.17
C ALA A 55 5.46 10.17 -1.30
N ALA A 56 4.14 9.98 -1.44
CA ALA A 56 3.54 8.66 -1.60
C ALA A 56 4.03 7.95 -2.88
N ALA A 57 4.08 8.67 -4.00
CA ALA A 57 4.58 8.16 -5.27
C ALA A 57 6.06 7.77 -5.20
N SER A 58 6.89 8.52 -4.46
CA SER A 58 8.29 8.17 -4.26
C SER A 58 8.47 6.89 -3.42
N ALA A 59 7.63 6.70 -2.40
CA ALA A 59 7.69 5.53 -1.51
C ALA A 59 7.15 4.25 -2.16
N PHE A 60 6.05 4.37 -2.92
CA PHE A 60 5.30 3.22 -3.44
C PHE A 60 5.32 3.10 -4.97
N GLY A 61 5.87 4.08 -5.70
CA GLY A 61 5.79 4.14 -7.17
C GLY A 61 6.47 2.98 -7.88
N VAL A 62 7.63 2.51 -7.39
CA VAL A 62 8.26 1.29 -7.94
C VAL A 62 7.42 0.05 -7.63
N GLY A 63 6.88 -0.02 -6.39
CA GLY A 63 5.98 -1.08 -5.97
C GLY A 63 4.72 -1.16 -6.83
N TYR A 64 4.25 -0.04 -7.37
CA TYR A 64 3.10 0.02 -8.26
C TYR A 64 3.26 -0.82 -9.53
N PHE A 65 4.50 -0.99 -10.02
CA PHE A 65 4.79 -1.84 -11.18
C PHE A 65 5.22 -3.25 -10.77
N VAL A 66 6.07 -3.35 -9.74
CA VAL A 66 6.64 -4.64 -9.32
C VAL A 66 5.57 -5.53 -8.70
N GLN A 67 4.71 -5.00 -7.83
CA GLN A 67 3.74 -5.81 -7.10
C GLN A 67 2.71 -6.49 -8.02
N PRO A 68 2.05 -5.80 -8.98
CA PRO A 68 1.14 -6.49 -9.89
C PRO A 68 1.81 -7.61 -10.67
N ILE A 69 3.02 -7.38 -11.18
CA ILE A 69 3.74 -8.39 -11.98
C ILE A 69 4.11 -9.59 -11.09
N SER A 70 4.65 -9.34 -9.90
CA SER A 70 5.09 -10.40 -8.99
C SER A 70 3.93 -11.19 -8.38
N PHE A 71 2.78 -10.55 -8.15
CA PHE A 71 1.66 -11.16 -7.45
C PHE A 71 0.62 -11.78 -8.37
N PHE A 72 0.60 -11.43 -9.66
CA PHE A 72 -0.36 -11.97 -10.63
C PHE A 72 -0.41 -13.51 -10.68
N PRO A 73 0.71 -14.26 -10.64
CA PRO A 73 0.67 -15.74 -10.65
C PRO A 73 -0.09 -16.33 -9.45
N MET A 74 0.00 -15.67 -8.29
CA MET A 74 -0.71 -16.09 -7.07
C MET A 74 -2.15 -15.57 -7.05
N ALA A 75 -2.38 -14.33 -7.49
CA ALA A 75 -3.67 -13.65 -7.37
C ALA A 75 -4.66 -13.93 -8.50
N ASN A 76 -4.20 -14.36 -9.69
CA ASN A 76 -5.00 -14.53 -10.90
C ASN A 76 -5.77 -13.26 -11.34
N MET A 77 -6.55 -13.33 -12.43
CA MET A 77 -7.30 -12.17 -12.95
C MET A 77 -8.40 -11.69 -11.99
N ALA A 78 -9.24 -12.60 -11.50
CA ALA A 78 -10.36 -12.27 -10.61
C ALA A 78 -9.86 -11.78 -9.25
N GLY A 79 -8.90 -12.50 -8.67
CA GLY A 79 -8.29 -12.11 -7.40
C GLY A 79 -7.52 -10.79 -7.50
N SER A 80 -6.89 -10.48 -8.64
CA SER A 80 -6.26 -9.16 -8.85
C SER A 80 -7.27 -8.02 -8.74
N PHE A 81 -8.42 -8.08 -9.43
CA PHE A 81 -9.44 -7.03 -9.32
C PHE A 81 -9.89 -6.82 -7.86
N MET A 82 -10.09 -7.91 -7.11
CA MET A 82 -10.48 -7.82 -5.70
C MET A 82 -9.37 -7.27 -4.80
N CYS A 83 -8.13 -7.74 -4.99
CA CYS A 83 -6.96 -7.32 -4.22
C CYS A 83 -6.70 -5.82 -4.35
N TRP A 84 -6.83 -5.24 -5.55
CA TRP A 84 -6.55 -3.82 -5.77
C TRP A 84 -7.64 -2.88 -5.24
N ILE A 85 -8.87 -3.38 -5.08
CA ILE A 85 -9.95 -2.61 -4.42
C ILE A 85 -9.74 -2.55 -2.91
N VAL A 86 -9.41 -3.68 -2.29
CA VAL A 86 -9.39 -3.81 -0.82
C VAL A 86 -8.00 -3.54 -0.23
N GLY A 87 -6.94 -3.63 -1.04
CA GLY A 87 -5.56 -3.44 -0.60
C GLY A 87 -5.03 -4.56 0.29
N ASN A 88 -3.93 -4.25 1.00
CA ASN A 88 -3.13 -5.19 1.81
C ASN A 88 -2.76 -6.47 1.04
N VAL A 89 -2.37 -6.28 -0.22
CA VAL A 89 -2.18 -7.36 -1.20
C VAL A 89 -1.09 -8.30 -0.72
N GLY A 90 0.12 -7.79 -0.49
CA GLY A 90 1.27 -8.61 -0.07
C GLY A 90 1.17 -9.12 1.36
N GLU A 91 0.46 -8.42 2.23
CA GLU A 91 0.42 -8.67 3.67
C GLU A 91 -0.64 -9.72 4.05
N ILE A 92 -1.82 -9.66 3.42
CA ILE A 92 -2.96 -10.52 3.80
C ILE A 92 -3.41 -11.36 2.62
N ARG A 93 -3.55 -10.78 1.43
CA ARG A 93 -4.25 -11.44 0.31
C ARG A 93 -3.43 -12.54 -0.33
N ILE A 94 -2.18 -12.23 -0.66
CA ILE A 94 -1.27 -13.19 -1.30
C ILE A 94 -0.96 -14.37 -0.37
N PRO A 95 -0.62 -14.17 0.93
CA PRO A 95 -0.48 -15.29 1.85
C PRO A 95 -1.74 -16.14 1.99
N ALA A 96 -2.93 -15.53 2.02
CA ALA A 96 -4.19 -16.27 2.07
C ALA A 96 -4.44 -17.09 0.79
N ALA A 97 -4.16 -16.53 -0.38
CA ALA A 97 -4.27 -17.22 -1.67
C ALA A 97 -3.30 -18.40 -1.75
N THR A 98 -2.03 -18.17 -1.41
CA THR A 98 -0.98 -19.19 -1.41
C THR A 98 -1.27 -20.30 -0.42
N MET A 99 -1.75 -19.97 0.79
CA MET A 99 -2.14 -20.97 1.78
C MET A 99 -3.33 -21.82 1.29
N ALA A 100 -4.35 -21.20 0.67
CA ALA A 100 -5.47 -21.93 0.08
C ALA A 100 -5.02 -22.89 -1.03
N GLN A 101 -4.08 -22.46 -1.89
CA GLN A 101 -3.48 -23.31 -2.92
C GLN A 101 -2.70 -24.48 -2.30
N ASN A 102 -1.90 -24.22 -1.26
CA ASN A 102 -1.10 -25.24 -0.58
C ASN A 102 -1.97 -26.32 0.08
N VAL A 103 -3.02 -25.94 0.84
CA VAL A 103 -3.88 -26.92 1.52
C VAL A 103 -4.72 -27.77 0.56
N THR A 104 -4.94 -27.30 -0.66
CA THR A 104 -5.69 -28.02 -1.70
C THR A 104 -4.81 -28.74 -2.72
N ASN A 105 -3.47 -28.67 -2.55
CA ASN A 105 -2.49 -29.16 -3.52
C ASN A 105 -2.80 -28.67 -4.94
N ALA A 106 -3.11 -27.39 -5.08
CA ALA A 106 -3.38 -26.76 -6.37
C ALA A 106 -2.12 -26.05 -6.88
N GLU A 107 -1.51 -26.60 -7.91
CA GLU A 107 -0.28 -26.06 -8.50
C GLU A 107 -0.52 -24.71 -9.18
N GLN A 108 0.34 -23.73 -8.93
CA GLN A 108 0.20 -22.37 -9.49
C GLN A 108 0.19 -22.40 -11.02
N GLY A 109 -0.64 -21.55 -11.62
CA GLY A 109 -0.83 -21.51 -13.07
C GLY A 109 -1.86 -22.52 -13.61
N THR A 110 -2.32 -23.48 -12.79
CA THR A 110 -3.40 -24.39 -13.20
C THR A 110 -4.80 -23.75 -13.08
N PRO A 111 -5.78 -24.19 -13.89
CA PRO A 111 -7.21 -23.88 -13.72
C PRO A 111 -7.71 -23.99 -12.27
N LYS A 112 -7.35 -25.08 -11.60
CA LYS A 112 -7.74 -25.35 -10.21
C LYS A 112 -7.18 -24.29 -9.26
N ALA A 113 -5.90 -23.92 -9.42
CA ALA A 113 -5.27 -22.91 -8.57
C ALA A 113 -5.87 -21.50 -8.74
N GLN A 114 -6.38 -21.16 -9.93
CA GLN A 114 -7.08 -19.89 -10.14
C GLN A 114 -8.39 -19.82 -9.34
N VAL A 115 -9.18 -20.88 -9.35
CA VAL A 115 -10.44 -20.92 -8.58
C VAL A 115 -10.15 -20.87 -7.08
N ILE A 116 -9.22 -21.70 -6.60
CA ILE A 116 -8.87 -21.75 -5.18
C ILE A 116 -8.28 -20.43 -4.68
N SER A 117 -7.39 -19.80 -5.44
CA SER A 117 -6.83 -18.48 -5.11
C SER A 117 -7.93 -17.42 -5.00
N THR A 118 -8.87 -17.41 -5.94
CA THR A 118 -10.00 -16.47 -5.93
C THR A 118 -10.85 -16.64 -4.66
N VAL A 119 -11.14 -17.88 -4.26
CA VAL A 119 -11.88 -18.18 -3.02
C VAL A 119 -11.08 -17.77 -1.78
N GLY A 120 -9.77 -18.06 -1.73
CA GLY A 120 -8.90 -17.66 -0.62
C GLY A 120 -8.83 -16.13 -0.46
N ILE A 121 -8.72 -15.40 -1.56
CA ILE A 121 -8.75 -13.93 -1.56
C ILE A 121 -10.11 -13.42 -1.09
N GLY A 122 -11.21 -13.95 -1.62
CA GLY A 122 -12.57 -13.59 -1.20
C GLY A 122 -12.80 -13.81 0.29
N GLY A 123 -12.40 -14.97 0.82
CA GLY A 123 -12.46 -15.28 2.25
C GLY A 123 -11.66 -14.30 3.10
N SER A 124 -10.43 -13.98 2.66
CA SER A 124 -9.60 -12.98 3.35
C SER A 124 -10.29 -11.60 3.41
N ILE A 125 -10.96 -11.20 2.33
CA ILE A 125 -11.63 -9.90 2.23
C ILE A 125 -12.76 -9.84 3.25
N ILE A 126 -13.63 -10.84 3.26
CA ILE A 126 -14.75 -10.92 4.20
C ILE A 126 -14.23 -10.81 5.63
N VAL A 127 -13.25 -11.63 6.02
CA VAL A 127 -12.68 -11.61 7.38
C VAL A 127 -12.10 -10.24 7.72
N SER A 128 -11.30 -9.66 6.84
CA SER A 128 -10.67 -8.36 7.10
C SER A 128 -11.67 -7.22 7.20
N VAL A 129 -12.67 -7.16 6.32
CA VAL A 129 -13.69 -6.11 6.31
C VAL A 129 -14.58 -6.22 7.54
N CYS A 130 -15.00 -7.44 7.90
CA CYS A 130 -15.77 -7.68 9.12
C CYS A 130 -14.99 -7.26 10.37
N MET A 131 -13.71 -7.64 10.48
CA MET A 131 -12.87 -7.27 11.61
C MET A 131 -12.67 -5.75 11.69
N ILE A 132 -12.30 -5.10 10.59
CA ILE A 132 -12.10 -3.65 10.55
C ILE A 132 -13.39 -2.92 10.94
N THR A 133 -14.54 -3.36 10.42
CA THR A 133 -15.85 -2.76 10.74
C THR A 133 -16.16 -2.92 12.23
N LEU A 134 -15.98 -4.13 12.78
CA LEU A 134 -16.21 -4.40 14.19
C LEU A 134 -15.33 -3.52 15.08
N PHE A 135 -14.02 -3.49 14.82
CA PHE A 135 -13.08 -2.68 15.60
C PHE A 135 -13.34 -1.19 15.45
N THR A 136 -13.81 -0.73 14.29
CA THR A 136 -14.18 0.67 14.07
C THR A 136 -15.39 1.06 14.89
N LEU A 137 -16.44 0.22 14.93
CA LEU A 137 -17.65 0.48 15.72
C LEU A 137 -17.37 0.46 17.23
N ILE A 138 -16.60 -0.53 17.69
CA ILE A 138 -16.16 -0.63 19.08
C ILE A 138 -15.28 0.58 19.43
N GLY A 139 -14.30 0.89 18.58
CA GLY A 139 -13.39 2.02 18.76
C GLY A 139 -14.12 3.35 18.85
N ALA A 140 -15.10 3.59 17.96
CA ALA A 140 -15.94 4.78 17.99
C ALA A 140 -16.77 4.90 19.27
N SER A 141 -17.24 3.77 19.82
CA SER A 141 -18.03 3.75 21.06
C SER A 141 -17.18 3.99 22.31
N ILE A 142 -15.92 3.54 22.29
CA ILE A 142 -14.98 3.67 23.42
C ILE A 142 -14.27 5.04 23.41
N MET A 143 -14.10 5.66 22.25
CA MET A 143 -13.36 6.92 22.10
C MET A 143 -13.81 8.04 23.06
N PRO A 144 -15.12 8.28 23.30
CA PRO A 144 -15.57 9.31 24.25
C PRO A 144 -15.23 9.02 25.72
N LEU A 145 -14.99 7.75 26.07
CA LEU A 145 -14.67 7.30 27.42
C LEU A 145 -13.18 7.42 27.75
N MET A 146 -12.34 7.72 26.74
CA MET A 146 -10.90 7.73 26.89
C MET A 146 -10.38 9.04 27.52
N PRO A 147 -9.36 8.99 28.40
CA PRO A 147 -8.72 10.18 28.93
C PRO A 147 -8.16 11.07 27.82
N LYS A 148 -8.14 12.39 28.06
CA LYS A 148 -7.60 13.39 27.10
C LYS A 148 -6.17 13.09 26.65
N VAL A 149 -5.36 12.44 27.50
CA VAL A 149 -3.99 12.02 27.18
C VAL A 149 -3.96 11.00 26.04
N VAL A 150 -4.86 10.01 26.06
CA VAL A 150 -4.98 8.98 25.02
C VAL A 150 -5.48 9.58 23.72
N LEU A 151 -6.46 10.49 23.79
CA LEU A 151 -6.98 11.17 22.60
C LEU A 151 -5.89 12.00 21.89
N LYS A 152 -5.02 12.65 22.65
CA LYS A 152 -3.86 13.37 22.09
C LYS A 152 -2.87 12.43 21.42
N ALA A 153 -2.74 11.19 21.90
CA ALA A 153 -1.85 10.20 21.30
C ALA A 153 -2.29 9.78 19.88
N PHE A 154 -3.59 9.84 19.56
CA PHE A 154 -4.06 9.56 18.19
C PHE A 154 -3.51 10.54 17.14
N GLY A 155 -3.11 11.74 17.55
CA GLY A 155 -2.40 12.68 16.67
C GLY A 155 -1.06 12.15 16.15
N PHE A 156 -0.48 11.15 16.81
CA PHE A 156 0.77 10.50 16.38
C PHE A 156 0.55 9.27 15.49
N VAL A 157 -0.69 8.89 15.19
CA VAL A 157 -0.97 7.71 14.34
C VAL A 157 -0.35 7.88 12.95
N LEU A 158 -0.53 9.04 12.33
CA LEU A 158 0.03 9.30 10.99
C LEU A 158 1.57 9.17 10.95
N PRO A 159 2.36 9.84 11.81
CA PRO A 159 3.80 9.66 11.81
C PRO A 159 4.23 8.25 12.23
N CYS A 160 3.50 7.56 13.11
CA CYS A 160 3.78 6.17 13.46
C CYS A 160 3.60 5.22 12.26
N VAL A 161 2.55 5.40 11.46
CA VAL A 161 2.32 4.59 10.24
C VAL A 161 3.43 4.81 9.22
N LEU A 162 3.79 6.07 8.94
CA LEU A 162 4.90 6.37 8.02
C LEU A 162 6.24 5.84 8.54
N GLY A 163 6.48 5.93 9.86
CA GLY A 163 7.65 5.36 10.52
C GLY A 163 7.70 3.83 10.43
N ALA A 164 6.57 3.15 10.59
CA ALA A 164 6.48 1.70 10.45
C ALA A 164 6.74 1.25 9.01
N VAL A 165 6.22 1.97 8.01
CA VAL A 165 6.52 1.72 6.59
C VAL A 165 8.03 1.87 6.35
N TYR A 166 8.63 2.95 6.84
CA TYR A 166 10.08 3.14 6.73
C TYR A 166 10.87 2.01 7.39
N ALA A 167 10.51 1.62 8.61
CA ALA A 167 11.16 0.52 9.32
C ALA A 167 11.03 -0.81 8.56
N SER A 168 9.87 -1.09 7.97
CA SER A 168 9.63 -2.28 7.14
C SER A 168 10.47 -2.29 5.85
N LEU A 169 10.69 -1.12 5.25
CA LEU A 169 11.56 -1.00 4.07
C LEU A 169 13.05 -1.09 4.46
N ALA A 170 13.44 -0.42 5.56
CA ALA A 170 14.80 -0.43 6.08
C ALA A 170 15.22 -1.82 6.58
N SER A 171 14.30 -2.64 7.09
CA SER A 171 14.62 -4.00 7.56
C SER A 171 15.10 -4.92 6.43
N LYS A 172 14.82 -4.61 5.17
CA LYS A 172 15.35 -5.36 4.01
C LYS A 172 16.84 -5.12 3.79
N ASN A 173 17.36 -3.94 4.15
CA ASN A 173 18.77 -3.63 4.17
C ASN A 173 19.05 -2.56 5.23
N ILE A 174 19.42 -3.00 6.43
CA ILE A 174 19.56 -2.16 7.61
C ILE A 174 20.65 -1.10 7.41
N ILE A 175 21.74 -1.43 6.70
CA ILE A 175 22.85 -0.52 6.44
C ILE A 175 22.38 0.62 5.54
N LEU A 176 21.72 0.30 4.42
CA LEU A 176 21.19 1.31 3.50
C LEU A 176 20.11 2.16 4.19
N GLY A 177 19.23 1.53 4.97
CA GLY A 177 18.24 2.22 5.79
C GLY A 177 18.89 3.23 6.72
N ALA A 178 19.86 2.80 7.54
CA ALA A 178 20.57 3.68 8.47
C ALA A 178 21.25 4.87 7.76
N ILE A 179 21.91 4.64 6.61
CA ILE A 179 22.53 5.72 5.83
C ILE A 179 21.49 6.74 5.36
N ILE A 180 20.34 6.27 4.82
CA ILE A 180 19.24 7.14 4.39
C ILE A 180 18.63 7.91 5.57
N MET A 181 18.53 7.29 6.75
CA MET A 181 18.01 7.94 7.95
C MET A 181 18.93 9.09 8.39
N ILE A 182 20.24 8.81 8.50
CA ILE A 182 21.24 9.80 8.91
C ILE A 182 21.32 10.94 7.91
N SER A 183 21.34 10.64 6.60
CA SER A 183 21.38 11.66 5.56
C SER A 183 20.12 12.53 5.53
N SER A 184 18.95 11.95 5.77
CA SER A 184 17.68 12.69 5.83
C SER A 184 17.59 13.61 7.05
N ILE A 185 18.09 13.16 8.21
CA ILE A 185 18.18 13.98 9.43
C ILE A 185 19.17 15.13 9.21
N ALA A 186 20.35 14.83 8.69
CA ALA A 186 21.37 15.83 8.37
C ALA A 186 20.85 16.86 7.35
N GLY A 187 20.19 16.42 6.29
CA GLY A 187 19.57 17.30 5.29
C GLY A 187 18.50 18.19 5.89
N LYS A 188 17.64 17.65 6.78
CA LYS A 188 16.63 18.45 7.50
C LYS A 188 17.24 19.52 8.41
N MET A 189 18.43 19.29 8.98
CA MET A 189 19.12 20.28 9.84
C MET A 189 19.92 21.29 9.02
N LEU A 190 20.54 20.88 7.91
CA LEU A 190 21.45 21.72 7.11
C LEU A 190 20.72 22.60 6.09
N PHE A 191 19.69 22.09 5.41
CA PHE A 191 18.98 22.82 4.36
C PHE A 191 18.22 24.08 4.83
N PRO A 192 17.65 24.14 6.05
CA PRO A 192 17.09 25.39 6.57
C PRO A 192 18.15 26.49 6.79
N ILE A 193 19.38 26.12 7.16
CA ILE A 193 20.49 27.08 7.39
C ILE A 193 20.89 27.76 6.06
N ILE A 194 20.68 27.07 4.94
CA ILE A 194 20.98 27.55 3.58
C ILE A 194 19.81 28.39 3.02
N GLY A 195 18.72 28.60 3.78
CA GLY A 195 17.58 29.42 3.37
C GLY A 195 16.60 28.72 2.43
N ILE A 196 16.62 27.39 2.36
CA ILE A 196 15.76 26.61 1.46
C ILE A 196 14.33 26.52 2.04
N PRO A 197 13.27 26.82 1.26
CA PRO A 197 11.89 26.69 1.71
C PRO A 197 11.53 25.26 2.14
N GLY A 198 10.71 25.11 3.18
CA GLY A 198 10.38 23.81 3.79
C GLY A 198 9.86 22.74 2.82
N GLY A 199 9.10 23.12 1.80
CA GLY A 199 8.62 22.18 0.76
C GLY A 199 9.75 21.62 -0.11
N LEU A 200 10.78 22.43 -0.41
CA LEU A 200 11.96 21.97 -1.17
C LEU A 200 12.85 21.03 -0.35
N ILE A 201 12.93 21.22 0.96
CA ILE A 201 13.73 20.35 1.86
C ILE A 201 13.27 18.89 1.75
N MET A 202 11.95 18.66 1.67
CA MET A 202 11.40 17.31 1.54
C MET A 202 11.80 16.67 0.20
N LEU A 203 11.68 17.41 -0.91
CA LEU A 203 12.05 16.93 -2.25
C LEU A 203 13.56 16.65 -2.34
N LEU A 204 14.40 17.53 -1.80
CA LEU A 204 15.85 17.36 -1.79
C LEU A 204 16.27 16.13 -0.98
N ASN A 205 15.65 15.88 0.17
CA ASN A 205 15.91 14.67 0.96
C ASN A 205 15.51 13.39 0.21
N ILE A 206 14.39 13.38 -0.51
CA ILE A 206 13.98 12.24 -1.34
C ILE A 206 15.00 11.99 -2.46
N ILE A 207 15.40 13.03 -3.18
CA ILE A 207 16.39 12.93 -4.26
C ILE A 207 17.73 12.41 -3.71
N LEU A 208 18.19 12.96 -2.58
CA LEU A 208 19.40 12.51 -1.90
C LEU A 208 19.31 11.03 -1.50
N ALA A 209 18.19 10.59 -0.93
CA ALA A 209 17.96 9.20 -0.56
C ALA A 209 18.01 8.26 -1.77
N VAL A 210 17.42 8.65 -2.90
CA VAL A 210 17.44 7.87 -4.15
C VAL A 210 18.87 7.79 -4.73
N ILE A 211 19.62 8.89 -4.73
CA ILE A 211 21.02 8.92 -5.19
C ILE A 211 21.88 8.00 -4.32
N ILE A 212 21.77 8.11 -2.99
CA ILE A 212 22.49 7.25 -2.04
C ILE A 212 22.14 5.79 -2.28
N ALA A 213 20.86 5.46 -2.41
CA ALA A 213 20.42 4.10 -2.71
C ALA A 213 20.99 3.56 -4.02
N ARG A 214 21.05 4.41 -5.06
CA ARG A 214 21.61 4.02 -6.36
C ARG A 214 23.12 3.81 -6.29
N ILE A 215 23.86 4.70 -5.64
CA ILE A 215 25.32 4.56 -5.45
C ILE A 215 25.61 3.28 -4.67
N TYR A 216 24.91 3.07 -3.55
CA TYR A 216 25.08 1.89 -2.71
C TYR A 216 24.81 0.59 -3.48
N PHE A 217 23.76 0.55 -4.31
CA PHE A 217 23.44 -0.60 -5.16
C PHE A 217 24.55 -0.89 -6.20
N ILE A 218 25.09 0.15 -6.85
CA ILE A 218 26.18 -0.02 -7.83
C ILE A 218 27.47 -0.49 -7.15
N THR A 219 27.79 0.03 -5.97
CA THR A 219 28.99 -0.38 -5.23
C THR A 219 28.89 -1.82 -4.73
N THR A 220 27.72 -2.24 -4.24
CA THR A 220 27.53 -3.61 -3.72
C THR A 220 27.48 -4.66 -4.83
N GLN A 221 26.97 -4.33 -6.03
CA GLN A 221 27.10 -5.22 -7.20
C GLN A 221 28.56 -5.42 -7.65
N LYS A 222 29.42 -4.40 -7.51
CA LYS A 222 30.84 -4.50 -7.89
C LYS A 222 31.70 -5.28 -6.89
N THR A 223 31.26 -5.40 -5.63
CA THR A 223 31.97 -6.15 -4.58
C THR A 223 31.55 -7.62 -4.51
N GLY A 224 30.46 -8.00 -5.22
CA GLY A 224 29.96 -9.38 -5.30
C GLY A 224 30.34 -10.13 -6.59
N ALA A 225 31.34 -9.63 -7.34
CA ALA A 225 31.95 -10.29 -8.50
C ALA A 225 33.39 -10.68 -8.17
#